data_AF-A0A3N4S7G1-F1
#
_entry.id   AF-A0A3N4S7G1-F1
#
_cell.length_a   1.000
_cell.length_b   1.000
_cell.length_c   1.000
_cell.angle_alpha   90.00
_cell.angle_beta   90.00
_cell.angle_gamma   90.00
#
_symmetry.space_group_name_H-M   'P 1'
#
loop_
_entity.id
_entity.type
_entity.pdbx_description
1 polymer ?
#
loop_
_entity_poly.entity_id
_entity_poly.type
_entity_poly.pdbx_seq_one_letter_code
_entity_poly.pdbx_strand_id
1 'polypeptide(L)'
;MTEQADGHASGTVNSHPNAPAALRLLPWPTPEGKPCYLVTDNNGGYLSHLADDLEAAQLATGADVLDRARRVLDDPMSPHAEVRYAGIRLAECLTDALRVAESRGMRLVVPDRDEEDDGIHGQAARNARSGLWS
;
A
#
# COMPACT_ATOMS: atom_id res chain seq x y z
N MET A 1 40.68 -52.36 23.74
CA MET A 1 39.93 -53.48 23.14
C MET A 1 38.57 -53.46 23.83
N THR A 2 37.65 -52.58 23.46
CA THR A 2 36.90 -52.58 22.19
C THR A 2 36.72 -51.20 21.57
N GLU A 3 36.48 -51.25 20.27
CA GLU A 3 36.32 -50.24 19.23
C GLU A 3 34.81 -49.95 19.04
N GLN A 4 34.42 -48.70 18.75
CA GLN A 4 33.35 -48.40 17.77
C GLN A 4 33.33 -46.89 17.46
N ALA A 5 33.22 -46.59 16.16
CA ALA A 5 33.36 -45.28 15.53
C ALA A 5 32.03 -44.57 15.24
N ASP A 6 32.19 -43.28 14.91
CA ASP A 6 31.45 -42.43 13.97
C ASP A 6 29.98 -42.03 14.19
N GLY A 7 29.75 -40.73 13.99
CA GLY A 7 28.43 -40.13 13.90
C GLY A 7 28.43 -38.61 13.80
N HIS A 8 29.13 -38.04 12.81
CA HIS A 8 28.89 -36.67 12.35
C HIS A 8 27.49 -36.58 11.75
N ALA A 9 26.62 -35.70 12.28
CA ALA A 9 25.56 -35.09 11.49
C ALA A 9 25.17 -33.74 12.09
N SER A 10 25.67 -32.70 11.44
CA SER A 10 25.16 -31.33 11.47
C SER A 10 23.65 -31.27 11.63
N GLY A 11 23.19 -30.66 12.73
CA GLY A 11 21.84 -30.11 12.79
C GLY A 11 21.76 -28.94 11.82
N THR A 12 21.25 -29.20 10.63
CA THR A 12 20.96 -28.21 9.59
C THR A 12 20.04 -27.16 10.19
N VAL A 13 20.54 -25.93 10.36
CA VAL A 13 19.65 -24.77 10.50
C VAL A 13 18.86 -24.71 9.20
N ASN A 14 17.56 -24.97 9.27
CA ASN A 14 16.66 -24.73 8.16
C ASN A 14 16.59 -23.22 7.96
N SER A 15 17.55 -22.67 7.22
CA SER A 15 17.46 -21.34 6.64
C SER A 15 16.33 -21.39 5.63
N HIS A 16 15.13 -21.00 6.05
CA HIS A 16 14.08 -20.65 5.12
C HIS A 16 14.65 -19.66 4.11
N PRO A 17 14.43 -19.85 2.79
CA PRO A 17 14.89 -18.89 1.80
C PRO A 17 14.32 -17.53 2.19
N ASN A 18 15.23 -16.60 2.50
CA ASN A 18 14.95 -15.23 2.85
C ASN A 18 14.01 -14.65 1.78
N ALA A 19 12.72 -14.54 2.10
CA ALA A 19 11.77 -13.87 1.23
C ALA A 19 12.34 -12.47 0.94
N PRO A 20 12.31 -12.00 -0.31
CA PRO A 20 12.91 -10.72 -0.66
C PRO A 20 12.30 -9.63 0.24
N ALA A 21 13.16 -8.86 0.90
CA ALA A 21 12.74 -7.79 1.80
C ALA A 21 11.79 -6.84 1.04
N ALA A 22 10.55 -6.72 1.51
CA ALA A 22 9.55 -5.89 0.85
C ALA A 22 9.75 -4.42 1.24
N LEU A 23 9.77 -3.53 0.24
CA LEU A 23 9.80 -2.09 0.46
C LEU A 23 8.39 -1.59 0.75
N ARG A 24 8.22 -0.89 1.88
CA ARG A 24 6.98 -0.21 2.25
C ARG A 24 7.14 1.30 2.12
N LEU A 25 6.26 1.94 1.35
CA LEU A 25 6.11 3.39 1.39
C LEU A 25 5.48 3.82 2.72
N LEU A 26 6.04 4.86 3.35
CA LEU A 26 5.51 5.42 4.59
C LEU A 26 4.48 6.53 4.30
N PRO A 27 3.42 6.65 5.13
CA PRO A 27 2.34 7.61 4.92
C PRO A 27 2.77 9.06 5.19
N TRP A 28 3.94 9.27 5.78
CA TRP A 28 4.59 10.58 5.88
C TRP A 28 5.73 10.72 4.85
N PRO A 29 5.91 11.90 4.26
CA PRO A 29 7.09 12.20 3.45
C PRO A 29 8.31 12.49 4.34
N THR A 30 9.47 12.67 3.71
CA THR A 30 10.61 13.33 4.36
C THR A 30 10.29 14.81 4.62
N PRO A 31 11.05 15.51 5.48
CA PRO A 31 10.88 16.95 5.68
C PRO A 31 10.93 17.79 4.40
N GLU A 32 11.65 17.31 3.37
CA GLU A 32 11.75 17.92 2.05
C GLU A 32 10.60 17.53 1.10
N GLY A 33 9.60 16.80 1.60
CA GLY A 33 8.44 16.36 0.82
C GLY A 33 8.67 15.13 -0.06
N LYS A 34 9.80 14.43 0.08
CA LYS A 34 10.12 13.27 -0.76
C LYS A 34 9.46 11.99 -0.23
N PRO A 35 9.13 11.01 -1.09
CA PRO A 35 8.69 9.69 -0.65
C PRO A 35 9.70 9.04 0.30
N CYS A 36 9.22 8.46 1.41
CA CYS A 36 10.04 7.74 2.39
C CYS A 36 9.68 6.24 2.37
N TYR A 37 10.68 5.37 2.40
CA TYR A 37 10.50 3.91 2.33
C TYR A 37 11.13 3.22 3.53
N LEU A 38 10.45 2.19 4.01
CA LEU A 38 10.89 1.25 5.04
C LEU A 38 11.22 -0.09 4.37
N VAL A 39 12.43 -0.61 4.58
CA VAL A 39 12.75 -1.99 4.25
C VAL A 39 12.14 -2.87 5.35
N THR A 40 11.17 -3.70 5.00
CA THR A 40 10.48 -4.58 5.96
C THR A 40 11.06 -5.99 5.89
N ASP A 41 11.26 -6.60 7.06
CA ASP A 41 11.31 -8.05 7.18
C ASP A 41 9.88 -8.61 7.24
N ASN A 42 9.75 -9.93 7.14
CA ASN A 42 8.45 -10.60 7.06
C ASN A 42 7.58 -10.48 8.34
N ASN A 43 8.07 -9.79 9.39
CA ASN A 43 7.44 -9.81 10.72
C ASN A 43 6.75 -8.48 11.11
N GLY A 44 6.75 -7.46 10.26
CA GLY A 44 5.99 -6.22 10.50
C GLY A 44 6.43 -5.47 11.76
N GLY A 45 7.65 -4.93 11.76
CA GLY A 45 8.22 -4.22 12.92
C GLY A 45 7.49 -2.93 13.36
N TYR A 46 7.97 -2.32 14.45
CA TYR A 46 7.38 -1.12 15.08
C TYR A 46 7.03 0.01 14.10
N LEU A 47 7.90 0.30 13.13
CA LEU A 47 7.66 1.33 12.11
C LEU A 47 6.51 0.98 11.16
N SER A 48 6.27 -0.31 10.89
CA SER A 48 5.12 -0.77 10.10
C SER A 48 3.82 -0.54 10.86
N HIS A 49 3.77 -0.83 12.15
CA HIS A 49 2.59 -0.55 12.98
C HIS A 49 2.33 0.95 13.10
N LEU A 50 3.37 1.76 13.33
CA LEU A 50 3.24 3.21 13.33
C LEU A 50 2.73 3.74 11.97
N ALA A 51 3.16 3.13 10.87
CA ALA A 51 2.63 3.44 9.56
C ALA A 51 1.15 3.09 9.42
N ASP A 52 0.72 1.93 9.93
CA ASP A 52 -0.70 1.56 9.91
C ASP A 52 -1.57 2.52 10.74
N ASP A 53 -1.09 2.92 11.93
CA ASP A 53 -1.79 3.87 12.80
C ASP A 53 -1.93 5.25 12.14
N LEU A 54 -0.86 5.75 11.52
CA LEU A 54 -0.88 7.03 10.82
C LEU A 54 -1.74 6.99 9.55
N GLU A 55 -1.71 5.90 8.79
CA GLU A 55 -2.65 5.70 7.67
C GLU A 55 -4.11 5.77 8.17
N ALA A 56 -4.43 5.10 9.29
CA ALA A 56 -5.77 5.13 9.87
C ALA A 56 -6.17 6.54 10.35
N ALA A 57 -5.26 7.24 11.02
CA ALA A 57 -5.51 8.61 11.51
C ALA A 57 -5.71 9.62 10.36
N GLN A 58 -4.95 9.51 9.28
CA GLN A 58 -5.11 10.34 8.08
C GLN A 58 -6.49 10.12 7.43
N LEU A 59 -6.90 8.86 7.28
CA LEU A 59 -8.21 8.53 6.71
C LEU A 59 -9.37 9.00 7.60
N ALA A 60 -9.25 8.86 8.92
CA ALA A 60 -10.24 9.38 9.87
C ALA A 60 -10.34 10.92 9.79
N THR A 61 -9.20 11.61 9.74
CA THR A 61 -9.16 13.07 9.55
C THR A 61 -9.82 13.47 8.24
N GLY A 62 -9.57 12.73 7.15
CA GLY A 62 -10.20 12.96 5.86
C GLY A 62 -11.73 12.81 5.90
N ALA A 63 -12.24 11.81 6.62
CA ALA A 63 -13.68 11.64 6.82
C ALA A 63 -14.30 12.82 7.57
N ASP A 64 -13.67 13.26 8.67
CA ASP A 64 -14.12 14.42 9.44
C ASP A 64 -14.13 15.72 8.62
N VAL A 65 -13.08 15.93 7.80
CA VAL A 65 -12.99 17.09 6.90
C VAL A 65 -14.07 17.03 5.82
N LEU A 66 -14.30 15.85 5.23
CA LEU A 66 -15.33 15.66 4.22
C LEU A 66 -16.72 15.99 4.76
N ASP A 67 -17.06 15.52 5.96
CA ASP A 67 -18.35 15.79 6.58
C ASP A 67 -18.58 17.27 6.87
N ARG A 68 -17.53 18.00 7.28
CA ARG A 68 -17.60 19.46 7.48
C ARG A 68 -17.71 20.19 6.14
N ALA A 69 -16.93 19.79 5.15
CA ALA A 69 -16.94 20.41 3.83
C ALA A 69 -18.30 20.27 3.14
N ARG A 70 -18.96 19.10 3.26
CA ARG A 70 -20.32 18.90 2.77
C ARG A 70 -21.29 19.94 3.31
N ARG A 71 -21.28 20.21 4.62
CA ARG A 71 -22.16 21.22 5.23
C ARG A 71 -21.92 22.63 4.66
N VAL A 72 -20.66 23.00 4.40
CA VAL A 72 -20.32 24.29 3.77
C VAL A 72 -20.82 24.33 2.33
N LEU A 73 -20.64 23.25 1.58
CA LEU A 73 -21.01 23.18 0.16
C LEU A 73 -22.53 23.05 -0.07
N ASP A 74 -23.27 22.51 0.90
CA ASP A 74 -24.72 22.36 0.86
C ASP A 74 -25.45 23.69 1.11
N ASP A 75 -24.80 24.68 1.75
CA ASP A 75 -25.34 26.03 1.94
C ASP A 75 -24.92 26.96 0.77
N PRO A 76 -25.85 27.35 -0.12
CA PRO A 76 -25.54 28.24 -1.25
C PRO A 76 -25.17 29.67 -0.81
N MET A 77 -25.43 30.03 0.45
CA MET A 77 -25.06 31.33 1.04
C MET A 77 -23.71 31.29 1.78
N SER A 78 -23.03 30.14 1.82
CA SER A 78 -21.71 30.01 2.43
C SER A 78 -20.73 31.06 1.89
N PRO A 79 -20.00 31.78 2.77
CA PRO A 79 -19.02 32.77 2.35
C PRO A 79 -17.95 32.16 1.44
N HIS A 80 -17.50 32.89 0.42
CA HIS A 80 -16.46 32.42 -0.51
C HIS A 80 -15.17 31.97 0.20
N ALA A 81 -14.82 32.63 1.31
CA ALA A 81 -13.65 32.27 2.10
C ALA A 81 -13.79 30.88 2.75
N GLU A 82 -14.99 30.52 3.22
CA GLU A 82 -15.26 29.21 3.83
C GLU A 82 -15.26 28.10 2.78
N VAL A 83 -15.88 28.35 1.62
CA VAL A 83 -15.82 27.41 0.48
C VAL A 83 -14.39 27.18 0.02
N ARG A 84 -13.58 28.26 -0.09
CA ARG A 84 -12.16 28.15 -0.44
C ARG A 84 -11.39 27.36 0.62
N TYR A 85 -11.65 27.60 1.91
CA TYR A 85 -11.00 26.87 2.99
C TYR A 85 -11.36 25.39 2.96
N ALA A 86 -12.64 25.04 2.78
CA ALA A 86 -13.10 23.67 2.62
C ALA A 86 -12.39 22.97 1.45
N GLY A 87 -12.28 23.64 0.30
CA GLY A 87 -11.55 23.12 -0.86
C GLY A 87 -10.07 22.83 -0.57
N ILE A 88 -9.38 23.72 0.16
CA ILE A 88 -7.97 23.50 0.57
C ILE A 88 -7.85 22.27 1.47
N ARG A 89 -8.70 22.16 2.51
CA ARG A 89 -8.64 21.02 3.43
C ARG A 89 -8.99 19.70 2.75
N LEU A 90 -9.95 19.71 1.82
CA LEU A 90 -10.26 18.54 0.99
C LEU A 90 -9.08 18.11 0.13
N ALA A 91 -8.37 19.06 -0.50
CA ALA A 91 -7.21 18.75 -1.33
C ALA A 91 -6.05 18.15 -0.52
N GLU A 92 -5.81 18.65 0.70
CA GLU A 92 -4.83 18.07 1.64
C GLU A 92 -5.21 16.61 1.99
N CYS A 93 -6.43 16.38 2.46
CA CYS A 93 -6.87 15.05 2.85
C CYS A 93 -6.94 14.06 1.67
N LEU A 94 -7.26 14.53 0.46
CA LEU A 94 -7.21 13.70 -0.74
C LEU A 94 -5.77 13.28 -1.08
N THR A 95 -4.81 14.19 -0.92
CA THR A 95 -3.39 13.89 -1.12
C THR A 95 -2.94 12.80 -0.15
N ASP A 96 -3.31 12.91 1.13
CA ASP A 96 -3.04 11.89 2.14
C ASP A 96 -3.70 10.54 1.76
N ALA A 97 -4.98 10.55 1.40
CA ALA A 97 -5.71 9.33 1.03
C ALA A 97 -5.10 8.62 -0.18
N LEU A 98 -4.66 9.36 -1.21
CA LEU A 98 -3.98 8.80 -2.36
C LEU A 98 -2.64 8.15 -1.98
N ARG A 99 -1.90 8.77 -1.07
CA ARG A 99 -0.64 8.21 -0.55
C ARG A 99 -0.86 6.94 0.26
N VAL A 100 -1.92 6.90 1.09
CA VAL A 100 -2.33 5.69 1.82
C VAL A 100 -2.70 4.57 0.84
N ALA A 101 -3.45 4.91 -0.22
CA ALA A 101 -3.84 3.93 -1.24
C ALA A 101 -2.64 3.37 -2.00
N GLU A 102 -1.69 4.21 -2.42
CA GLU A 102 -0.44 3.79 -3.06
C GLU A 102 0.39 2.90 -2.15
N SER A 103 0.59 3.33 -0.89
CA SER A 103 1.27 2.58 0.16
C SER A 103 0.70 1.17 0.33
N ARG A 104 -0.63 1.05 0.42
CA ARG A 104 -1.34 -0.24 0.54
C ARG A 104 -1.27 -1.06 -0.73
N GLY A 105 -1.41 -0.44 -1.89
CA GLY A 105 -1.34 -1.11 -3.20
C GLY A 105 0.00 -1.82 -3.42
N MET A 106 1.12 -1.20 -3.03
CA MET A 106 2.45 -1.82 -3.13
C MET A 106 2.65 -3.02 -2.21
N ARG A 107 1.83 -3.19 -1.17
CA ARG A 107 1.89 -4.34 -0.26
C ARG A 107 1.05 -5.53 -0.75
N LEU A 108 0.22 -5.34 -1.76
CA LEU A 108 -0.52 -6.44 -2.37
C LEU A 108 0.45 -7.20 -3.27
N VAL A 109 0.85 -8.40 -2.86
CA VAL A 109 1.56 -9.34 -3.73
C VAL A 109 0.63 -9.65 -4.90
N VAL A 110 1.01 -9.23 -6.11
CA VAL A 110 0.42 -9.81 -7.32
C VAL A 110 1.03 -11.21 -7.40
N PRO A 111 0.25 -12.30 -7.22
CA PRO A 111 0.81 -13.62 -7.45
C PRO A 111 1.37 -13.63 -8.87
N ASP A 112 2.64 -13.99 -9.00
CA ASP A 112 3.26 -14.20 -10.30
C ASP A 112 2.32 -15.12 -11.08
N ARG A 113 1.77 -14.60 -12.18
CA ARG A 113 1.09 -15.44 -13.17
C ARG A 113 2.19 -16.18 -13.92
N ASP A 114 2.85 -17.09 -13.23
CA ASP A 114 3.81 -17.97 -13.85
C ASP A 114 3.02 -19.05 -14.60
N GLU A 115 2.93 -18.82 -15.91
CA GLU A 115 3.10 -19.81 -16.98
C GLU A 115 2.08 -20.97 -17.02
N GLU A 116 0.90 -20.68 -17.60
CA GLU A 116 0.20 -21.68 -18.41
C GLU A 116 1.00 -21.86 -19.73
N ASP A 117 2.07 -22.66 -19.68
CA ASP A 117 2.61 -23.34 -20.86
C ASP A 117 2.34 -24.84 -20.74
N ASP A 118 1.19 -25.28 -21.24
CA ASP A 118 1.16 -26.38 -22.22
C ASP A 118 -0.27 -26.58 -22.74
N GLY A 119 -0.50 -26.29 -24.03
CA GLY A 119 -1.69 -26.77 -24.74
C GLY A 119 -2.26 -25.83 -25.82
N ILE A 120 -1.60 -25.79 -26.97
CA ILE A 120 -2.08 -25.26 -28.26
C ILE A 120 -3.59 -25.46 -28.45
N HIS A 121 -4.35 -24.38 -28.69
CA HIS A 121 -5.42 -24.33 -29.71
C HIS A 121 -5.83 -22.89 -30.07
N GLY A 122 -5.31 -22.42 -31.22
CA GLY A 122 -6.13 -21.89 -32.32
C GLY A 122 -7.08 -20.71 -32.11
N GLN A 123 -6.69 -19.60 -32.74
CA GLN A 123 -7.56 -18.69 -33.51
C GLN A 123 -8.25 -17.53 -32.77
N ALA A 124 -7.57 -16.37 -32.84
CA ALA A 124 -8.07 -15.05 -33.25
C ALA A 124 -9.59 -14.75 -33.17
N ALA A 125 -9.95 -13.72 -32.39
CA ALA A 125 -10.70 -12.57 -32.90
C ALA A 125 -10.88 -11.43 -31.86
N ARG A 126 -10.30 -10.26 -32.20
CA ARG A 126 -11.02 -8.98 -32.36
C ARG A 126 -11.85 -8.44 -31.17
N ASN A 127 -11.38 -7.33 -30.59
CA ASN A 127 -11.85 -5.97 -30.88
C ASN A 127 -11.95 -5.08 -29.62
N ALA A 128 -11.77 -3.80 -29.90
CA ALA A 128 -11.56 -2.65 -29.07
C ALA A 128 -12.77 -2.10 -28.31
N ARG A 129 -12.46 -1.04 -27.54
CA ARG A 129 -13.29 0.12 -27.10
C ARG A 129 -13.79 0.01 -25.65
N SER A 130 -13.25 0.81 -24.72
CA SER A 130 -13.46 2.25 -24.51
C SER A 130 -14.94 2.62 -24.26
N GLY A 131 -15.25 2.97 -23.01
CA GLY A 131 -16.45 3.69 -22.58
C GLY A 131 -16.24 4.17 -21.15
N LEU A 132 -15.80 5.41 -20.95
CA LEU A 132 -16.68 6.57 -20.69
C LEU A 132 -17.61 6.33 -19.50
N TRP A 133 -17.19 6.82 -18.34
CA TRP A 133 -18.10 7.08 -17.22
C TRP A 133 -18.76 8.44 -17.50
N SER A 134 -20.10 8.39 -17.64
CA SER A 134 -20.96 9.56 -17.44
C SER A 134 -21.19 9.77 -15.95
#